data_AF-A0A8T3BAZ5-F1
#
_entry.id   AF-A0A8T3BAZ5-F1
#
_cell.length_a   1.000
_cell.length_b   1.000
_cell.length_c   1.000
_cell.angle_alpha   90.00
_cell.angle_beta   90.00
_cell.angle_gamma   90.00
#
_symmetry.space_group_name_H-M   'P 1'
#
loop_
_entity.id
_entity.type
_entity.pdbx_description
1 polymer ?
#
loop_
_entity_poly.entity_id
_entity_poly.type
_entity_poly.pdbx_seq_one_letter_code
_entity_poly.pdbx_strand_id
1 'polypeptide(L)'
;MLLTVLTDQAQSVAVKEVMRASFEMFLMVLLAGGTERVFVRTDYEMVMDDFRNMKRVFCASGEGLAAVLAEEVVDRAAEVAEGVIGLMSLPTERLIEDFTTAACESGVAGGITEWQRISMPPTTGRWNRSDPNTVFRVLCYRSERQRQLRRRSEVEQERMSRRRKPKKPTCSLYCFAM
;
A
#
# COMPACT_ATOMS: atom_id res chain seq x y z
N MET A 1 25.08 -31.39 19.25
CA MET A 1 25.66 -30.87 17.99
C MET A 1 24.78 -31.13 16.76
N LEU A 2 24.26 -32.34 16.53
CA LEU A 2 23.32 -32.59 15.41
C LEU A 2 21.95 -31.90 15.58
N LEU A 3 21.38 -31.97 16.79
CA LEU A 3 20.10 -31.31 17.13
C LEU A 3 20.15 -29.79 16.90
N THR A 4 21.26 -29.14 17.21
CA THR A 4 21.44 -27.68 17.07
C THR A 4 21.57 -27.24 15.61
N VAL A 5 22.22 -28.04 14.76
CA VAL A 5 22.34 -27.76 13.31
C VAL A 5 21.00 -28.02 12.60
N LEU A 6 20.28 -29.07 12.99
CA LEU A 6 18.95 -29.36 12.45
C LEU A 6 17.93 -28.29 12.86
N THR A 7 17.97 -27.79 14.11
CA THR A 7 17.11 -26.69 14.55
C THR A 7 17.45 -25.39 13.82
N ASP A 8 18.74 -25.10 13.59
CA ASP A 8 19.18 -23.87 12.91
C ASP A 8 18.77 -23.85 11.42
N GLN A 9 18.94 -24.96 10.70
CA GLN A 9 18.47 -25.07 9.31
C GLN A 9 16.95 -25.06 9.20
N ALA A 10 16.24 -25.79 10.07
CA ALA A 10 14.77 -25.76 10.10
C ALA A 10 14.23 -24.37 10.44
N GLN A 11 14.92 -23.62 11.31
CA GLN A 11 14.58 -22.25 11.68
C GLN A 11 14.73 -21.29 10.50
N SER A 12 15.80 -21.38 9.73
CA SER A 12 15.98 -20.54 8.53
C SER A 12 14.90 -20.78 7.46
N VAL A 13 14.51 -22.04 7.25
CA VAL A 13 13.43 -22.40 6.31
C VAL A 13 12.09 -21.89 6.83
N ALA A 14 11.79 -22.09 8.11
CA ALA A 14 10.57 -21.61 8.73
C ALA A 14 10.46 -20.07 8.63
N VAL A 15 11.53 -19.34 8.95
CA VAL A 15 11.56 -17.87 8.85
C VAL A 15 11.36 -17.40 7.41
N LYS A 16 11.96 -18.08 6.43
CA LYS A 16 11.74 -17.78 5.01
C LYS A 16 10.29 -17.94 4.56
N GLU A 17 9.64 -19.01 4.99
CA GLU A 17 8.23 -19.25 4.64
C GLU A 17 7.29 -18.31 5.40
N VAL A 18 7.58 -17.98 6.67
CA VAL A 18 6.86 -16.93 7.42
C VAL A 18 6.99 -15.57 6.74
N MET A 19 8.18 -15.21 6.27
CA MET A 19 8.42 -13.99 5.51
C MET A 19 7.56 -13.94 4.24
N ARG A 20 7.61 -15.00 3.43
CA ARG A 20 6.82 -15.09 2.19
C ARG A 20 5.32 -14.97 2.46
N ALA A 21 4.81 -15.72 3.44
CA ALA A 21 3.43 -15.65 3.86
C ALA A 21 3.04 -14.25 4.35
N SER A 22 3.95 -13.56 5.06
CA SER A 22 3.71 -12.19 5.53
C SER A 22 3.55 -11.20 4.37
N PHE A 23 4.39 -11.32 3.33
CA PHE A 23 4.27 -10.48 2.13
C PHE A 23 2.98 -10.76 1.36
N GLU A 24 2.62 -12.03 1.19
CA GLU A 24 1.35 -12.41 0.54
C GLU A 24 0.13 -11.91 1.32
N MET A 25 0.15 -12.03 2.66
CA MET A 25 -0.91 -11.55 3.53
C MET A 25 -1.03 -10.02 3.51
N PHE A 26 0.10 -9.30 3.43
CA PHE A 26 0.10 -7.85 3.26
C PHE A 26 -0.67 -7.45 2.00
N LEU A 27 -0.40 -8.11 0.87
CA LEU A 27 -1.12 -7.86 -0.38
C LEU A 27 -2.58 -8.31 -0.34
N MET A 28 -2.89 -9.44 0.31
CA MET A 28 -4.28 -9.89 0.52
C MET A 28 -5.11 -8.85 1.27
N VAL A 29 -4.55 -8.31 2.36
CA VAL A 29 -5.17 -7.26 3.15
C VAL A 29 -5.38 -6.00 2.31
N LEU A 30 -4.40 -5.64 1.48
CA LEU A 30 -4.45 -4.46 0.62
C LEU A 30 -5.44 -4.58 -0.55
N LEU A 31 -5.51 -5.74 -1.22
CA LEU A 31 -6.19 -5.93 -2.51
C LEU A 31 -7.37 -6.92 -2.49
N ALA A 32 -7.63 -7.58 -1.36
CA ALA A 32 -8.75 -8.49 -1.20
C ALA A 32 -9.51 -8.26 0.11
N GLY A 33 -9.23 -7.15 0.80
CA GLY A 33 -9.77 -6.88 2.14
C GLY A 33 -11.20 -6.33 2.19
N GLY A 34 -11.96 -6.39 1.10
CA GLY A 34 -13.36 -5.94 1.03
C GLY A 34 -13.54 -4.46 0.69
N THR A 35 -14.78 -4.05 0.39
CA THR A 35 -15.13 -2.71 -0.14
C THR A 35 -14.91 -1.56 0.85
N GLU A 36 -14.81 -1.85 2.14
CA GLU A 36 -14.50 -0.87 3.18
C GLU A 36 -13.05 -0.38 3.12
N ARG A 37 -12.16 -1.17 2.48
CA ARG A 37 -10.78 -0.74 2.27
C ARG A 37 -10.72 0.13 1.04
N VAL A 38 -10.40 1.38 1.28
CA VAL A 38 -10.29 2.39 0.25
C VAL A 38 -8.98 3.12 0.46
N PHE A 39 -8.21 3.29 -0.61
CA PHE A 39 -6.94 4.01 -0.55
C PHE A 39 -6.96 5.23 -1.47
N VAL A 40 -6.08 6.18 -1.15
CA VAL A 40 -5.78 7.35 -1.98
C VAL A 40 -4.30 7.35 -2.34
N ARG A 41 -3.90 8.04 -3.41
CA ARG A 41 -2.50 8.05 -3.86
C ARG A 41 -1.49 8.46 -2.79
N THR A 42 -1.89 9.35 -1.87
CA THR A 42 -1.02 9.82 -0.79
C THR A 42 -0.74 8.76 0.28
N ASP A 43 -1.54 7.70 0.34
CA ASP A 43 -1.33 6.59 1.27
C ASP A 43 -0.15 5.71 0.84
N TYR A 44 0.28 5.81 -0.43
CA TYR A 44 1.37 5.02 -1.00
C TYR A 44 2.65 5.08 -0.15
N GLU A 45 3.09 6.27 0.25
CA GLU A 45 4.33 6.42 1.04
C GLU A 45 4.26 5.66 2.36
N MET A 46 3.13 5.79 3.07
CA MET A 46 2.91 5.11 4.35
C MET A 46 2.87 3.59 4.17
N VAL A 47 2.13 3.09 3.17
CA VAL A 47 2.02 1.65 2.88
C VAL A 47 3.37 1.06 2.45
N MET A 48 4.12 1.78 1.63
CA MET A 48 5.44 1.36 1.18
C MET A 48 6.44 1.36 2.35
N ASP A 49 6.39 2.34 3.24
CA ASP A 49 7.25 2.39 4.42
C ASP A 49 6.91 1.28 5.43
N ASP A 50 5.63 0.98 5.65
CA ASP A 50 5.20 -0.16 6.46
C ASP A 50 5.74 -1.48 5.89
N PHE A 51 5.69 -1.64 4.56
CA PHE A 51 6.24 -2.82 3.90
C PHE A 51 7.77 -2.88 4.00
N ARG A 52 8.48 -1.76 3.82
CA ARG A 52 9.94 -1.69 4.02
C ARG A 52 10.34 -2.02 5.45
N ASN A 53 9.58 -1.56 6.45
CA ASN A 53 9.81 -1.91 7.85
C ASN A 53 9.59 -3.40 8.10
N MET A 54 8.56 -4.00 7.48
CA MET A 54 8.36 -5.45 7.52
C MET A 54 9.54 -6.22 6.93
N LYS A 55 10.09 -5.79 5.78
CA LYS A 55 11.32 -6.38 5.21
C LYS A 55 12.47 -6.34 6.20
N ARG A 56 12.71 -5.18 6.84
CA ARG A 56 13.78 -4.99 7.82
C ARG A 56 13.71 -5.97 8.99
N VAL A 57 12.52 -6.36 9.43
CA VAL A 57 12.35 -7.39 10.47
C VAL A 57 12.98 -8.73 10.06
N PHE A 58 12.99 -9.06 8.77
CA PHE A 58 13.60 -10.29 8.25
C PHE A 58 15.08 -10.13 7.84
N CYS A 59 15.57 -8.90 7.71
CA CYS A 59 16.98 -8.57 7.40
C CYS A 59 17.82 -8.20 8.64
N ALA A 60 17.22 -7.87 9.78
CA ALA A 60 17.94 -7.31 10.93
C ALA A 60 18.26 -8.37 11.99
N SER A 61 19.54 -8.47 12.38
CA SER A 61 19.97 -9.20 13.58
C SER A 61 20.18 -8.20 14.72
N GLY A 62 19.53 -8.47 15.84
CA GLY A 62 19.98 -8.05 17.16
C GLY A 62 20.16 -9.34 17.97
N GLU A 63 21.22 -9.41 18.76
CA GLU A 63 21.66 -10.56 19.58
C GLU A 63 20.48 -11.35 20.21
N GLY A 64 20.07 -12.46 19.59
CA GLY A 64 18.91 -13.23 20.05
C GLY A 64 18.33 -14.21 19.03
N LEU A 65 19.03 -15.33 18.81
CA LEU A 65 18.54 -16.65 18.34
C LEU A 65 17.26 -16.75 17.46
N ALA A 66 17.14 -16.04 16.34
CA ALA A 66 16.33 -16.50 15.19
C ALA A 66 16.65 -15.77 13.86
N ALA A 67 17.37 -16.49 12.99
CA ALA A 67 17.61 -16.31 11.55
C ALA A 67 17.36 -14.93 10.89
N VAL A 68 18.46 -14.35 10.39
CA VAL A 68 18.51 -13.14 9.57
C VAL A 68 18.72 -13.58 8.14
N LEU A 69 17.68 -13.51 7.32
CA LEU A 69 17.83 -13.90 5.91
C LEU A 69 18.79 -12.92 5.24
N ALA A 70 19.59 -13.41 4.28
CA ALA A 70 20.42 -12.52 3.47
C ALA A 70 19.53 -11.49 2.77
N GLU A 71 19.96 -10.22 2.75
CA GLU A 71 19.19 -9.10 2.20
C GLU A 71 18.69 -9.40 0.77
N GLU A 72 19.55 -9.99 -0.06
CA GLU A 72 19.22 -10.42 -1.42
C GLU A 72 18.05 -11.43 -1.50
N VAL A 73 17.92 -12.31 -0.50
CA VAL A 73 16.81 -13.29 -0.41
C VAL A 73 15.51 -12.58 -0.07
N VAL A 74 15.56 -11.60 0.84
CA VAL A 74 14.41 -10.81 1.25
C VAL A 74 13.96 -9.90 0.11
N ASP A 75 14.88 -9.19 -0.53
CA ASP A 75 14.61 -8.30 -1.65
C ASP A 75 13.98 -9.04 -2.83
N ARG A 76 14.52 -10.21 -3.19
CA ARG A 76 13.96 -11.04 -4.25
C ARG A 76 12.54 -11.52 -3.93
N ALA A 77 12.26 -11.85 -2.67
CA ALA A 77 10.91 -12.24 -2.26
C ALA A 77 9.94 -11.05 -2.22
N ALA A 78 10.46 -9.84 -1.94
CA ALA A 78 9.69 -8.61 -1.83
C ALA A 78 9.32 -7.99 -3.18
N GLU A 79 10.06 -8.28 -4.26
CA GLU A 79 9.91 -7.66 -5.59
C GLU A 79 8.45 -7.60 -6.09
N VAL A 80 7.71 -8.71 -5.94
CA VAL A 80 6.30 -8.78 -6.34
C VAL A 80 5.45 -7.80 -5.54
N ALA A 81 5.63 -7.77 -4.22
CA ALA A 81 4.88 -6.91 -3.33
C ALA A 81 5.22 -5.44 -3.55
N GLU A 82 6.51 -5.08 -3.70
CA GLU A 82 6.93 -3.72 -4.00
C GLU A 82 6.38 -3.24 -5.35
N GLY A 83 6.41 -4.10 -6.37
CA GLY A 83 5.82 -3.81 -7.67
C GLY A 83 4.32 -3.54 -7.59
N VAL A 84 3.59 -4.33 -6.81
CA VAL A 84 2.14 -4.19 -6.63
C VAL A 84 1.80 -2.95 -5.81
N ILE A 85 2.48 -2.70 -4.69
CA ILE A 85 2.31 -1.48 -3.88
C ILE A 85 2.67 -0.25 -4.74
N GLY A 86 3.66 -0.37 -5.62
CA GLY A 86 4.06 0.64 -6.60
C GLY A 86 2.90 1.15 -7.45
N LEU A 87 1.93 0.29 -7.80
CA LEU A 87 0.74 0.70 -8.57
C LEU A 87 -0.09 1.77 -7.83
N MET A 88 -0.08 1.79 -6.50
CA MET A 88 -0.82 2.79 -5.71
C MET A 88 -0.28 4.22 -5.94
N SER A 89 1.00 4.36 -6.29
CA SER A 89 1.64 5.65 -6.58
C SER A 89 1.23 6.23 -7.93
N LEU A 90 0.71 5.40 -8.84
CA LEU A 90 0.39 5.83 -10.21
C LEU A 90 -0.85 6.74 -10.23
N PRO A 91 -0.93 7.68 -11.19
CA PRO A 91 -2.17 8.39 -11.46
C PRO A 91 -3.22 7.42 -12.04
N THR A 92 -4.51 7.72 -11.83
CA THR A 92 -5.62 6.85 -12.25
C THR A 92 -5.59 6.59 -13.76
N GLU A 93 -5.20 7.59 -14.55
CA GLU A 93 -5.10 7.52 -16.01
C GLU A 93 -4.09 6.46 -16.45
N ARG A 94 -2.92 6.41 -15.78
CA ARG A 94 -1.90 5.38 -16.04
C ARG A 94 -2.38 3.98 -15.66
N LEU A 95 -3.07 3.84 -14.54
CA LEU A 95 -3.63 2.56 -14.13
C LEU A 95 -4.68 2.04 -15.12
N ILE A 96 -5.50 2.94 -15.69
CA ILE A 96 -6.46 2.58 -16.73
C ILE A 96 -5.73 2.11 -17.99
N GLU A 97 -4.72 2.86 -18.45
CA GLU A 97 -3.88 2.47 -19.60
C GLU A 97 -3.25 1.08 -19.38
N ASP A 98 -2.54 0.88 -18.26
CA ASP A 98 -1.89 -0.39 -17.91
C ASP A 98 -2.90 -1.54 -17.86
N PHE A 99 -4.08 -1.31 -17.28
CA PHE A 99 -5.16 -2.31 -17.25
C PHE A 99 -5.66 -2.66 -18.65
N THR A 100 -5.91 -1.66 -19.50
CA THR A 100 -6.40 -1.89 -20.86
C THR A 100 -5.41 -2.67 -21.71
N THR A 101 -4.12 -2.33 -21.62
CA THR A 101 -3.05 -3.06 -22.33
C THR A 101 -2.97 -4.50 -21.85
N ALA A 102 -2.92 -4.74 -20.53
CA ALA A 102 -2.84 -6.09 -19.99
C ALA A 102 -4.10 -6.94 -20.29
N ALA A 103 -5.28 -6.31 -20.31
CA ALA A 103 -6.54 -6.99 -20.65
C ALA A 103 -6.61 -7.40 -22.14
N CYS A 104 -6.05 -6.57 -23.03
CA CYS A 104 -5.91 -6.90 -24.45
C CYS A 104 -4.94 -8.07 -24.67
N GLU A 105 -3.77 -8.04 -24.02
CA GLU A 105 -2.75 -9.10 -24.12
C GLU A 105 -3.22 -10.45 -23.57
N SER A 106 -4.05 -10.44 -22.53
CA SER A 106 -4.60 -11.65 -21.91
C SER A 106 -5.81 -12.24 -22.64
N GLY A 107 -6.24 -11.65 -23.77
CA GLY A 107 -7.40 -12.11 -24.54
C GLY A 107 -8.75 -11.89 -23.84
N VAL A 108 -8.77 -11.08 -22.78
CA VAL A 108 -9.95 -10.74 -21.98
C VAL A 108 -10.80 -9.65 -22.69
N ALA A 109 -10.19 -8.94 -23.65
CA ALA A 109 -10.84 -7.98 -24.54
C ALA A 109 -11.37 -8.67 -25.82
N GLY A 110 -12.69 -8.71 -25.99
CA GLY A 110 -13.34 -9.16 -27.23
C GLY A 110 -13.35 -8.05 -28.28
N GLY A 111 -13.00 -8.37 -29.52
CA GLY A 111 -12.87 -7.40 -30.61
C GLY A 111 -14.11 -6.56 -30.90
N ILE A 112 -13.80 -5.36 -31.43
CA ILE A 112 -14.67 -4.32 -32.01
C ILE A 112 -15.32 -3.39 -30.96
N THR A 113 -14.69 -2.24 -30.80
CA THR A 113 -14.91 -1.12 -29.85
C THR A 113 -14.27 -1.31 -28.47
N GLU A 114 -13.15 -0.62 -28.30
CA GLU A 114 -12.10 -0.72 -27.28
C GLU A 114 -12.53 -0.60 -25.80
N TRP A 115 -13.83 -0.44 -25.53
CA TRP A 115 -14.39 -0.27 -24.19
C TRP A 115 -15.63 -1.12 -23.90
N GLN A 116 -16.29 -1.71 -24.91
CA GLN A 116 -17.62 -2.32 -24.72
C GLN A 116 -17.60 -3.79 -24.28
N ARG A 117 -16.45 -4.48 -24.33
CA ARG A 117 -16.33 -5.89 -23.93
C ARG A 117 -14.98 -6.25 -23.30
N ILE A 118 -14.55 -5.50 -22.29
CA ILE A 118 -13.56 -6.03 -21.35
C ILE A 118 -14.34 -6.97 -20.41
N SER A 119 -14.11 -8.27 -20.57
CA SER A 119 -14.66 -9.25 -19.63
C SER A 119 -13.95 -9.15 -18.28
N MET A 120 -14.58 -9.65 -17.21
CA MET A 120 -13.94 -9.61 -15.90
C MET A 120 -12.63 -10.42 -15.96
N PRO A 121 -11.48 -9.83 -15.57
CA PRO A 121 -10.22 -10.57 -15.52
C PRO A 121 -10.35 -11.78 -14.59
N PRO A 122 -9.86 -12.97 -14.97
CA PRO A 122 -9.88 -14.12 -14.10
C PRO A 122 -9.02 -13.88 -12.86
N THR A 123 -9.43 -14.42 -11.72
CA THR A 123 -8.58 -14.41 -10.52
C THR A 123 -7.49 -15.46 -10.70
N THR A 124 -6.28 -15.02 -11.00
CA THR A 124 -5.10 -15.89 -11.24
C THR A 124 -4.52 -16.48 -9.95
N GLY A 125 -5.00 -16.06 -8.78
CA GLY A 125 -4.54 -16.52 -7.46
C GLY A 125 -3.12 -16.06 -7.11
N ARG A 126 -2.51 -15.20 -7.94
CA ARG A 126 -1.19 -14.63 -7.73
C ARG A 126 -1.23 -13.14 -7.99
N TRP A 127 -0.58 -12.37 -7.12
CA TRP A 127 -0.44 -10.93 -7.32
C TRP A 127 0.73 -10.65 -8.25
N ASN A 128 0.55 -9.75 -9.21
CA ASN A 128 1.62 -9.26 -10.06
C ASN A 128 1.27 -7.86 -10.58
N ARG A 129 2.25 -6.96 -10.69
CA ARG A 129 2.03 -5.61 -11.21
C ARG A 129 1.50 -5.56 -12.65
N SER A 130 1.78 -6.58 -13.45
CA SER A 130 1.35 -6.71 -14.85
C SER A 130 0.12 -7.60 -15.01
N ASP A 131 -0.40 -8.17 -13.93
CA ASP A 131 -1.61 -8.99 -13.97
C ASP A 131 -2.85 -8.08 -14.02
N PRO A 132 -3.74 -8.25 -15.02
CA PRO A 132 -4.88 -7.35 -15.22
C PRO A 132 -5.86 -7.36 -14.03
N ASN A 133 -6.03 -8.49 -13.35
CA ASN A 133 -6.86 -8.59 -12.15
C ASN A 133 -6.27 -7.79 -10.97
N THR A 134 -4.95 -7.79 -10.82
CA THR A 134 -4.24 -7.02 -9.78
C THR A 134 -4.39 -5.52 -10.03
N VAL A 135 -4.13 -5.04 -11.25
CA VAL A 135 -4.31 -3.62 -11.62
C VAL A 135 -5.77 -3.20 -11.46
N PHE A 136 -6.71 -4.04 -11.89
CA PHE A 136 -8.15 -3.79 -11.73
C PHE A 136 -8.54 -3.64 -10.25
N ARG A 137 -8.03 -4.48 -9.35
CA ARG A 137 -8.30 -4.37 -7.91
C ARG A 137 -7.76 -3.07 -7.32
N VAL A 138 -6.55 -2.67 -7.71
CA VAL A 138 -5.99 -1.36 -7.32
C VAL A 138 -6.92 -0.23 -7.78
N LEU A 139 -7.41 -0.27 -9.02
CA LEU A 139 -8.40 0.70 -9.52
C LEU A 139 -9.70 0.70 -8.68
N CYS A 140 -10.25 -0.47 -8.34
CA CYS A 140 -11.50 -0.58 -7.60
C CYS A 140 -11.42 -0.01 -6.17
N TYR A 141 -10.28 -0.19 -5.48
CA TYR A 141 -10.11 0.32 -4.12
C TYR A 141 -9.63 1.78 -4.08
N ARG A 142 -9.37 2.40 -5.23
CA ARG A 142 -8.96 3.80 -5.30
C ARG A 142 -10.16 4.73 -5.15
N SER A 143 -10.15 5.62 -4.15
CA SER A 143 -11.19 6.66 -4.02
C SER A 143 -10.64 8.06 -3.81
N GLU A 144 -10.50 8.79 -4.90
CA GLU A 144 -10.22 10.23 -4.84
C GLU A 144 -11.36 11.03 -4.16
N ARG A 145 -12.59 10.49 -4.13
CA ARG A 145 -13.73 11.11 -3.42
C ARG A 145 -13.54 11.09 -1.91
N GLN A 146 -13.10 9.96 -1.34
CA GLN A 146 -12.81 9.86 0.10
C GLN A 146 -11.71 10.86 0.50
N ARG A 147 -10.71 11.07 -0.36
CA ARG A 147 -9.69 12.12 -0.19
C ARG A 147 -10.29 13.51 -0.09
N GLN A 148 -11.18 13.85 -1.01
CA GLN A 148 -11.82 15.17 -1.04
C GLN A 148 -12.68 15.40 0.21
N LEU A 149 -13.38 14.36 0.68
CA LEU A 149 -14.19 14.43 1.89
C LEU A 149 -13.32 14.63 3.15
N ARG A 150 -12.25 13.84 3.31
CA ARG A 150 -11.27 13.99 4.41
C ARG A 150 -10.67 15.39 4.45
N ARG A 151 -10.23 15.90 3.30
CA ARG A 151 -9.72 17.29 3.19
C ARG A 151 -10.76 18.33 3.61
N ARG A 152 -12.03 18.17 3.22
CA ARG A 152 -13.10 19.08 3.65
C ARG A 152 -13.28 19.04 5.17
N SER A 153 -13.31 17.86 5.78
CA SER A 153 -13.43 17.72 7.23
C SER A 153 -12.21 18.29 7.98
N GLU A 154 -11.00 18.10 7.47
CA GLU A 154 -9.76 18.65 8.07
C GLU A 154 -9.78 20.19 8.04
N VAL A 155 -10.16 20.79 6.91
CA VAL A 155 -10.29 22.25 6.77
C VAL A 155 -11.38 22.81 7.68
N GLU A 156 -12.53 22.12 7.80
CA GLU A 156 -13.60 22.51 8.73
C GLU A 156 -13.15 22.43 10.19
N GLN A 157 -12.43 21.37 10.56
CA GLN A 157 -11.87 21.20 11.89
C GLN A 157 -10.82 22.29 12.22
N GLU A 158 -9.99 22.67 11.25
CA GLU A 158 -9.04 23.77 11.40
C GLU A 158 -9.75 25.13 11.51
N ARG A 159 -10.79 25.38 10.71
CA ARG A 159 -11.62 26.60 10.80
C ARG A 159 -12.30 26.70 12.17
N MET A 160 -12.84 25.59 12.69
CA MET A 160 -13.44 25.51 14.03
C MET A 160 -12.39 25.78 15.12
N SER A 161 -11.20 25.20 15.01
CA SER A 161 -10.07 25.44 15.92
C SER A 161 -9.65 26.92 15.93
N ARG A 162 -9.55 27.56 14.77
CA ARG A 162 -9.22 29.00 14.64
C ARG A 162 -10.32 29.90 15.24
N ARG A 163 -11.61 29.58 15.07
CA ARG A 163 -12.72 30.32 15.68
C ARG A 163 -12.76 30.21 17.20
N ARG A 164 -12.28 29.10 17.76
CA ARG A 164 -12.21 28.86 19.21
C ARG A 164 -10.99 29.50 19.88
N LYS A 165 -10.02 30.03 19.13
CA LYS A 165 -8.91 30.79 19.74
C LYS A 165 -9.46 32.09 20.32
N PRO A 166 -9.23 32.39 21.63
CA PRO A 166 -9.73 33.62 22.25
C PRO A 166 -9.18 34.83 21.50
N LYS A 167 -10.03 35.82 21.22
CA LYS A 167 -9.57 37.13 20.73
C LYS A 167 -8.54 37.64 21.74
N LYS A 168 -7.29 37.86 21.29
CA LYS A 168 -6.30 38.56 22.10
C LYS A 168 -6.97 39.86 22.58
N PRO A 169 -6.92 40.21 23.88
CA PRO A 169 -7.37 41.51 24.30
C PRO A 169 -6.55 42.51 23.50
N THR A 170 -7.21 43.29 22.65
CA THR A 170 -6.61 44.48 22.05
C THR A 170 -6.28 45.37 23.23
N CYS A 171 -5.01 45.37 23.63
CA CYS A 171 -4.49 46.35 24.56
C CYS A 171 -4.61 47.69 23.83
N SER A 172 -5.71 48.40 24.09
CA SER A 172 -5.85 49.79 23.73
C SER A 172 -4.87 50.55 24.61
N LEU A 173 -3.59 50.58 24.20
CA LEU A 173 -2.70 51.66 24.60
C LEU A 173 -3.27 52.93 23.98
N TYR A 174 -4.07 53.68 24.72
CA TYR A 174 -4.13 55.13 24.64
C TYR A 174 -4.77 55.69 25.91
N CYS A 175 -4.06 56.66 26.49
CA CYS A 175 -4.55 57.73 27.40
C CYS A 175 -4.81 57.30 28.86
N PHE A 176 -4.13 57.78 29.92
CA PHE A 176 -3.43 59.04 30.18
C PHE A 176 -2.34 58.79 31.24
N ALA A 177 -1.10 59.16 30.95
CA ALA A 177 -0.14 59.60 31.95
C ALA A 177 0.11 61.08 31.68
N MET A 178 -0.62 61.94 32.40
CA MET A 178 -0.27 63.31 32.78
C MET A 178 -1.32 63.83 33.76
#